data_AF-A0A8T3TIT6-F1
#
_entry.id   AF-A0A8T3TIT6-F1
#
_cell.length_a   1.000
_cell.length_b   1.000
_cell.length_c   1.000
_cell.angle_alpha   90.00
_cell.angle_beta   90.00
_cell.angle_gamma   90.00
#
_symmetry.space_group_name_H-M   'P 1'
#
loop_
_entity.id
_entity.type
_entity.pdbx_description
1 polymer ?
#
loop_
_entity_poly.entity_id
_entity_poly.type
_entity_poly.pdbx_seq_one_letter_code
_entity_poly.pdbx_strand_id
1 'polypeptide(L)' 'HVFGGIVGISVILLRALQGQFSARHHIAVEAVSAYWHFVDVVWIALFVTIYLLK' A
#
# COMPACT_ATOMS: atom_id res chain seq x y z
N HIS A 1 -6.81 2.55 -7.86
CA HIS A 1 -5.46 2.06 -7.57
C HIS A 1 -4.80 2.91 -6.50
N VAL A 2 -4.12 4.02 -6.82
CA VAL A 2 -3.42 4.87 -5.83
C VAL A 2 -4.36 5.41 -4.73
N PHE A 3 -5.46 6.08 -5.09
CA PHE A 3 -6.41 6.60 -4.10
C PHE A 3 -6.97 5.51 -3.17
N GLY A 4 -7.32 4.35 -3.73
CA GLY A 4 -7.79 3.19 -2.95
C GLY A 4 -6.74 2.67 -1.97
N GLY A 5 -5.46 2.67 -2.35
CA GLY A 5 -4.39 2.30 -1.43
C GLY A 5 -4.16 3.32 -0.31
N ILE A 6 -4.33 4.62 -0.57
CA ILE A 6 -4.27 5.66 0.48
C ILE A 6 -5.41 5.45 1.48
N VAL A 7 -6.61 5.13 1.00
CA VAL A 7 -7.75 4.79 1.86
C VAL A 7 -7.45 3.53 2.68
N GLY A 8 -6.91 2.48 2.05
CA GLY A 8 -6.50 1.24 2.74
C GLY A 8 -5.47 1.48 3.85
N ILE A 9 -4.42 2.25 3.55
CA ILE A 9 -3.39 2.63 4.53
C ILE A 9 -4.00 3.47 5.66
N SER A 10 -4.86 4.44 5.33
CA SER A 10 -5.54 5.27 6.34
C SER A 10 -6.39 4.44 7.29
N VAL A 11 -7.12 3.45 6.77
CA VAL A 11 -7.92 2.52 7.59
C VAL A 11 -7.02 1.67 8.49
N ILE A 12 -5.93 1.11 7.95
CA ILE A 12 -4.97 0.35 8.77
C ILE A 12 -4.33 1.23 9.83
N LEU A 13 -3.94 2.46 9.50
CA LEU A 13 -3.37 3.40 10.46
C LEU A 13 -4.34 3.69 11.61
N LEU A 14 -5.60 4.00 11.32
CA LEU A 14 -6.61 4.25 12.35
C LEU A 14 -6.83 3.02 13.24
N ARG A 15 -6.91 1.82 12.66
CA ARG A 15 -7.05 0.57 13.43
C ARG A 15 -5.81 0.26 14.27
N ALA A 16 -4.62 0.61 13.80
CA ALA A 16 -3.37 0.45 14.53
C ALA A 16 -3.32 1.39 15.75
N LEU A 17 -3.73 2.65 15.58
CA LEU A 17 -3.83 3.61 16.68
C LEU A 17 -4.85 3.19 17.75
N GLN A 18 -5.87 2.41 17.38
CA GLN A 18 -6.83 1.79 18.29
C GLN A 18 -6.33 0.48 18.93
N GLY A 19 -5.08 0.05 18.66
CA GLY A 19 -4.49 -1.16 19.24
C GLY A 19 -5.03 -2.48 18.68
N GLN A 20 -5.66 -2.47 17.50
CA GLN A 20 -6.30 -3.67 16.93
C GLN A 20 -5.33 -4.68 16.30
N PHE A 21 -4.02 -4.39 16.29
CA PHE A 21 -3.01 -5.28 15.68
C PHE A 21 -2.02 -5.80 16.72
N SER A 22 -1.55 -7.01 16.49
CA SER A 22 -0.49 -7.66 17.27
C SER A 22 0.40 -8.51 16.38
N ALA A 23 1.53 -9.01 16.90
CA ALA A 23 2.42 -9.90 16.17
C ALA A 23 1.75 -11.20 15.69
N ARG A 24 0.56 -11.57 16.18
CA ARG A 24 -0.23 -12.71 15.67
C ARG A 24 -1.44 -12.29 14.82
N HIS A 25 -1.79 -11.01 14.84
CA HIS A 25 -2.96 -10.46 14.15
C HIS A 25 -2.56 -9.20 13.37
N HIS A 26 -1.84 -9.38 12.27
CA HIS A 26 -1.35 -8.30 11.40
C HIS A 26 -1.51 -8.58 9.90
N ILE A 27 -2.20 -9.67 9.52
CA ILE A 27 -2.42 -10.06 8.11
C ILE A 27 -3.05 -8.92 7.29
N ALA A 28 -3.96 -8.14 7.89
CA ALA A 28 -4.56 -6.99 7.21
C ALA A 28 -3.53 -5.89 6.89
N VAL A 29 -2.53 -5.71 7.76
CA VAL A 29 -1.42 -4.78 7.53
C VAL A 29 -0.55 -5.29 6.38
N GLU A 30 -0.22 -6.58 6.39
CA GLU A 30 0.58 -7.21 5.32
C GLU A 30 -0.12 -7.11 3.96
N ALA A 31 -1.42 -7.39 3.91
CA ALA A 31 -2.20 -7.33 2.67
C ALA A 31 -2.25 -5.91 2.09
N VAL A 32 -2.47 -4.90 2.93
CA VAL A 32 -2.48 -3.49 2.48
C VAL A 32 -1.09 -3.00 2.08
N SER A 33 -0.04 -3.41 2.80
CA SER A 33 1.35 -3.13 2.43
C SER A 33 1.71 -3.76 1.09
N ALA A 34 1.39 -5.04 0.88
CA ALA A 34 1.63 -5.73 -0.39
C ALA A 34 0.87 -5.08 -1.56
N TYR A 35 -0.38 -4.67 -1.34
CA TYR A 35 -1.14 -3.90 -2.33
C TYR A 35 -0.45 -2.58 -2.70
N TRP A 36 0.03 -1.84 -1.69
CA TRP A 36 0.70 -0.56 -1.92
C TRP A 36 2.01 -0.73 -2.69
N HIS A 37 2.83 -1.74 -2.32
CA HIS A 37 4.06 -2.05 -3.03
C HIS A 37 3.82 -2.47 -4.48
N PHE A 38 2.76 -3.23 -4.75
CA PHE A 38 2.40 -3.54 -6.13
C PHE A 38 2.09 -2.27 -6.94
N VAL A 39 1.31 -1.34 -6.39
CA VAL A 39 0.99 -0.07 -7.04
C VAL A 39 2.25 0.77 -7.30
N ASP A 40 3.18 0.81 -6.35
CA ASP A 40 4.45 1.52 -6.46
C ASP A 40 5.34 0.95 -7.58
N VAL A 41 5.51 -0.37 -7.62
CA VAL A 41 6.29 -1.05 -8.68
C VAL A 41 5.70 -0.78 -10.07
N VAL A 42 4.37 -0.83 -10.22
CA VAL A 42 3.70 -0.50 -11.47
C VAL A 42 3.96 0.95 -11.86
N TRP A 43 3.91 1.88 -10.89
CA TRP A 43 4.18 3.29 -11.14
C TRP A 43 5.62 3.54 -11.60
N ILE A 44 6.61 2.89 -10.97
CA ILE A 44 8.02 2.98 -11.38
C ILE A 44 8.18 2.49 -12.82
N ALA A 45 7.59 1.33 -13.16
CA ALA A 45 7.64 0.79 -14.53
C ALA A 45 7.01 1.74 -15.55
N LEU A 46 5.85 2.33 -15.25
CA LEU A 46 5.19 3.32 -16.10
C LEU A 46 6.02 4.60 -16.25
N PHE A 47 6.61 5.09 -15.15
CA PHE A 47 7.44 6.29 -15.18
C PHE A 47 8.66 6.09 -16.08
N VAL A 48 9.37 4.98 -15.88
CA VAL A 48 10.53 4.60 -16.70
C VAL A 48 10.13 4.49 -18.17
N THR A 49 9.05 3.78 -18.48
CA THR A 49 8.64 3.54 -19.89
C THR A 49 8.10 4.78 -20.61
N ILE A 50 7.29 5.61 -19.94
CA ILE A 50 6.62 6.75 -20.59
C ILE A 50 7.51 8.00 -20.63
N TYR A 51 8.29 8.23 -19.57
CA TYR A 51 9.03 9.48 -19.41
C TYR A 51 10.54 9.34 -19.62
N LEU A 52 11.14 8.23 -19.19
CA LEU A 52 12.61 8.06 -19.29
C LEU A 52 13.04 7.35 -20.58
N LEU A 53 12.33 6.30 -21.00
CA LEU A 53 12.63 5.49 -22.19
C LEU A 53 11.92 5.97 -23.45
N LYS A 54 11.49 7.24 -23.45
CA LYS A 54 10.85 7.86 -24.60
C LYS A 54 11.70 7.74 -25.85
#